data_AF-A0A958VMB2-F1
#
_entry.id   AF-A0A958VMB2-F1
#
_cell.length_a   1.000
_cell.length_b   1.000
_cell.length_c   1.000
_cell.angle_alpha   90.00
_cell.angle_beta   90.00
_cell.angle_gamma   90.00
#
_symmetry.space_group_name_H-M   'P 1'
#
loop_
_entity.id
_entity.type
_entity.pdbx_description
1 polymer ?
#
loop_
_entity_poly.entity_id
_entity_poly.type
_entity_poly.pdbx_seq_one_letter_code
_entity_poly.pdbx_strand_id
1 'polypeptide(L)'
;MQKILQYLLIFLAVAGVSVARGQERPPVKVTTVMGLPYTPFLADYYAVNSSNLQATVLFTDLTESSLQVYLSIKINSASVKLESKPTFRPTSPLTIYPGQAKVIKGSDLSVYFDFNNLNLTGIT
;
A
#
# COMPACT_ATOMS: atom_id res chain seq x y z
N MET A 1 -32.47 23.37 -44.30
CA MET A 1 -31.46 23.75 -43.29
C MET A 1 -31.76 23.21 -41.89
N GLN A 2 -32.98 23.36 -41.36
CA GLN A 2 -33.34 22.91 -40.00
C GLN A 2 -33.05 21.43 -39.71
N LYS A 3 -33.34 20.51 -40.65
CA LYS A 3 -33.08 19.07 -40.47
C LYS A 3 -31.59 18.72 -40.41
N ILE A 4 -30.74 19.44 -41.14
CA ILE A 4 -29.28 19.22 -41.15
C ILE A 4 -28.69 19.65 -39.81
N LEU A 5 -29.13 20.79 -39.27
CA LEU A 5 -28.73 21.24 -37.94
C LEU A 5 -29.14 20.23 -36.86
N GLN A 6 -30.33 19.63 -37.01
CA GLN A 6 -30.86 18.63 -36.09
C GLN A 6 -30.05 17.32 -36.12
N TYR A 7 -29.67 16.83 -37.31
CA TYR A 7 -28.78 15.67 -37.43
C TYR A 7 -27.37 15.93 -36.90
N LEU A 8 -26.85 17.14 -37.10
CA LEU A 8 -25.53 17.53 -36.59
C LEU A 8 -25.52 17.58 -35.05
N LEU A 9 -26.61 18.06 -34.44
CA LEU A 9 -26.82 18.05 -32.98
C LEU A 9 -26.88 16.62 -32.42
N ILE A 10 -27.58 15.70 -33.10
CA ILE A 10 -27.67 14.29 -32.69
C ILE A 10 -26.29 13.62 -32.80
N PHE A 11 -25.58 13.87 -33.89
CA PHE A 11 -24.23 13.33 -34.09
C PHE A 11 -23.26 13.82 -33.00
N LEU A 12 -23.31 15.11 -32.67
CA LEU A 12 -22.48 15.69 -31.62
C LEU A 12 -22.81 15.14 -30.22
N ALA A 13 -24.08 14.86 -29.94
CA ALA A 13 -24.53 14.27 -28.68
C ALA A 13 -24.05 12.82 -28.50
N VAL A 14 -24.01 12.04 -29.59
CA VAL A 14 -23.54 10.64 -29.55
C VAL A 14 -22.01 10.56 -29.53
N ALA A 15 -21.32 11.45 -30.23
CA ALA A 15 -19.85 11.49 -30.26
C ALA A 15 -19.21 11.93 -28.93
N GLY A 16 -19.97 12.62 -28.06
CA GLY A 16 -19.49 13.11 -26.76
C GLY A 16 -19.48 12.09 -25.62
N VAL A 17 -19.96 10.86 -25.83
CA VAL A 17 -20.02 9.84 -24.77
C VAL A 17 -18.62 9.27 -24.51
N SER A 18 -17.85 9.98 -23.70
CA SER A 18 -16.59 9.48 -23.16
C SER A 18 -16.91 8.48 -22.04
N VAL A 19 -16.42 7.24 -22.17
CA VAL A 19 -16.45 6.27 -21.07
C VAL A 19 -15.59 6.78 -19.92
N ALA A 20 -16.25 7.31 -18.88
CA ALA A 20 -15.60 7.68 -17.64
C ALA A 20 -15.08 6.40 -16.97
N ARG A 21 -13.77 6.12 -17.12
CA ARG A 21 -13.10 5.09 -16.33
C ARG A 21 -12.99 5.59 -14.90
N GLY A 22 -13.80 5.04 -14.00
CA GLY A 22 -13.69 5.32 -12.57
C GLY A 22 -12.27 5.00 -12.08
N GLN A 23 -11.70 5.87 -11.24
CA GLN A 23 -10.43 5.57 -10.57
C GLN A 23 -10.63 4.34 -9.68
N GLU A 24 -10.02 3.21 -10.06
CA GLU A 24 -9.90 2.03 -9.20
C GLU A 24 -9.03 2.42 -8.00
N ARG A 25 -9.67 2.74 -6.88
CA ARG A 25 -8.97 2.93 -5.60
C ARG A 25 -8.64 1.54 -5.06
N PRO A 26 -7.36 1.22 -4.83
CA PRO A 26 -6.99 -0.04 -4.19
C PRO A 26 -7.77 -0.17 -2.88
N PRO A 27 -8.34 -1.34 -2.56
CA PRO A 27 -9.25 -1.48 -1.44
C PRO A 27 -8.54 -1.41 -0.07
N VAL A 28 -7.20 -1.35 -0.06
CA VAL A 28 -6.37 -1.26 1.14
C VAL A 28 -5.51 0.00 1.11
N LYS A 29 -5.60 0.79 2.17
CA LYS A 29 -4.78 1.99 2.39
C LYS A 29 -3.76 1.70 3.50
N VAL A 30 -2.50 2.06 3.28
CA VAL A 30 -1.42 1.94 4.28
C VAL A 30 -0.83 3.32 4.55
N THR A 31 -0.71 3.67 5.83
CA THR A 31 -0.04 4.88 6.29
C THR A 31 1.11 4.49 7.21
N THR A 32 2.32 4.96 6.93
CA THR A 32 3.52 4.70 7.75
C THR A 32 3.91 5.93 8.54
N VAL A 33 4.20 5.76 9.83
CA VAL A 33 4.69 6.82 10.72
C VAL A 33 5.94 6.33 11.44
N MET A 34 6.96 7.19 11.53
CA MET A 34 8.15 6.94 12.34
C MET A 34 8.11 7.78 13.61
N GLY A 35 8.33 7.15 14.75
CA GLY A 35 8.42 7.81 16.05
C GLY A 35 9.80 8.43 16.25
N LEU A 36 9.84 9.60 16.90
CA LEU A 36 11.09 10.23 17.34
C LEU A 36 11.54 9.64 18.69
N PRO A 37 12.85 9.51 18.94
CA PRO A 37 13.98 9.84 18.05
C PRO A 37 14.22 8.78 16.97
N TYR A 38 14.63 9.21 15.78
CA TYR A 38 15.02 8.28 14.71
C TYR A 38 16.37 7.64 15.02
N THR A 39 16.48 6.32 14.81
CA THR A 39 17.71 5.59 15.07
C THR A 39 18.30 5.05 13.75
N PRO A 40 19.63 4.89 13.67
CA PRO A 40 20.27 4.31 12.50
C PRO A 40 20.15 2.78 12.46
N PHE A 41 19.74 2.14 13.56
CA PHE A 41 19.70 0.68 13.66
C PHE A 41 18.34 0.15 13.22
N LEU A 42 18.34 -0.69 12.19
CA LEU A 42 17.11 -1.29 11.67
C LEU A 42 16.34 -2.08 12.74
N ALA A 43 17.07 -2.72 13.67
CA ALA A 43 16.53 -3.50 14.78
C ALA A 43 15.60 -2.72 15.70
N ASP A 44 15.83 -1.43 15.90
CA ASP A 44 15.03 -0.61 16.82
C ASP A 44 13.61 -0.38 16.29
N TYR A 45 13.38 -0.53 14.99
CA TYR A 45 12.08 -0.33 14.35
C TYR A 45 11.15 -1.55 14.50
N TYR A 46 11.70 -2.74 14.80
CA TYR A 46 10.93 -3.96 14.97
C TYR A 46 11.20 -4.69 16.30
N ALA A 47 11.93 -4.06 17.22
CA ALA A 47 12.14 -4.59 18.56
C ALA A 47 10.80 -4.82 19.29
N VAL A 48 10.79 -5.76 20.24
CA VAL A 48 9.62 -6.04 21.07
C VAL A 48 9.17 -4.76 21.78
N ASN A 49 7.87 -4.44 21.70
CA ASN A 49 7.26 -3.21 22.22
C ASN A 49 7.73 -1.89 21.57
N SER A 50 8.49 -1.95 20.47
CA SER A 50 8.86 -0.72 19.75
C SER A 50 7.65 -0.06 19.09
N SER A 51 7.60 1.27 19.18
CA SER A 51 6.68 2.13 18.45
C SER A 51 7.42 3.08 17.48
N ASN A 52 8.72 2.84 17.24
CA ASN A 52 9.57 3.70 16.41
C ASN A 52 9.19 3.64 14.93
N LEU A 53 8.55 2.57 14.47
CA LEU A 53 7.89 2.47 13.18
C LEU A 53 6.51 1.84 13.36
N GLN A 54 5.50 2.48 12.78
CA GLN A 54 4.13 2.00 12.79
C GLN A 54 3.55 2.08 11.38
N ALA A 55 2.93 1.00 10.93
CA ALA A 55 2.14 0.98 9.72
C ALA A 55 0.66 0.77 10.09
N THR A 56 -0.19 1.71 9.71
CA THR A 56 -1.64 1.61 9.87
C THR A 56 -2.24 1.14 8.55
N VAL A 57 -2.86 -0.03 8.57
CA VAL A 57 -3.55 -0.64 7.42
C VAL A 57 -5.06 -0.45 7.59
N LEU A 58 -5.72 0.09 6.58
CA LEU A 58 -7.17 0.29 6.56
C LEU A 58 -7.76 -0.41 5.33
N PHE A 59 -8.72 -1.32 5.57
CA PHE A 59 -9.52 -1.90 4.50
C PHE A 59 -10.71 -0.97 4.23
N THR A 60 -10.72 -0.34 3.05
CA THR A 60 -11.72 0.67 2.67
C THR A 60 -12.90 0.09 1.91
N ASP A 61 -12.81 -1.16 1.47
CA ASP A 61 -13.95 -1.86 0.87
C ASP A 61 -14.86 -2.39 1.98
N LEU A 62 -16.11 -1.94 1.98
CA LEU A 62 -17.13 -2.28 2.97
C LEU A 62 -18.04 -3.43 2.52
N THR A 63 -17.81 -3.99 1.34
CA THR A 63 -18.65 -5.05 0.76
C THR A 63 -18.18 -6.45 1.14
N GLU A 64 -16.89 -6.62 1.42
CA GLU A 64 -16.27 -7.88 1.82
C GLU A 64 -16.23 -8.04 3.34
N SER A 65 -16.24 -9.28 3.86
CA SER A 65 -16.23 -9.52 5.32
C SER A 65 -14.86 -9.30 5.96
N SER A 66 -13.80 -9.68 5.27
CA SER A 66 -12.40 -9.56 5.71
C SER A 66 -11.47 -9.81 4.53
N LEU A 67 -10.21 -9.39 4.67
CA LEU A 67 -9.18 -9.65 3.66
C LEU A 67 -7.88 -10.10 4.34
N GLN A 68 -7.19 -11.06 3.72
CA GLN A 68 -5.85 -11.48 4.14
C GLN A 68 -4.80 -10.78 3.28
N VAL A 69 -3.87 -10.08 3.94
CA VAL A 69 -2.83 -9.29 3.29
C VAL A 69 -1.45 -9.56 3.89
N TYR A 70 -0.40 -9.17 3.19
CA TYR A 70 0.96 -9.11 3.71
C TYR A 70 1.57 -7.78 3.28
N LEU A 71 2.54 -7.31 4.05
CA LEU A 71 3.25 -6.07 3.74
C LEU A 71 4.42 -6.34 2.79
N SER A 72 4.72 -5.36 1.95
CA SER A 72 6.00 -5.25 1.25
C SER A 72 6.69 -4.00 1.75
N ILE A 73 7.96 -4.13 2.14
CA ILE A 73 8.74 -3.01 2.66
C ILE A 73 9.73 -2.50 1.63
N LYS A 74 9.94 -1.19 1.62
CA LYS A 74 10.98 -0.54 0.83
C LYS A 74 11.58 0.60 1.64
N ILE A 75 12.87 0.51 1.92
CA ILE A 75 13.66 1.53 2.59
C ILE A 75 14.68 2.05 1.58
N ASN A 76 14.72 3.37 1.39
CA ASN A 76 15.70 4.01 0.53
C ASN A 76 16.45 5.05 1.34
N SER A 77 17.78 5.00 1.29
CA SER A 77 18.68 6.08 1.70
C SER A 77 19.50 6.54 0.50
N ALA A 78 20.42 7.48 0.72
CA ALA A 78 21.32 7.95 -0.34
C ALA A 78 22.21 6.83 -0.91
N SER A 79 22.61 5.87 -0.07
CA SER A 79 23.61 4.86 -0.43
C SER A 79 23.10 3.43 -0.36
N VAL A 80 22.01 3.17 0.38
CA VAL A 80 21.51 1.82 0.63
C VAL A 80 20.03 1.75 0.30
N LYS A 81 19.64 0.67 -0.37
CA LYS A 81 18.24 0.32 -0.60
C LYS A 81 17.98 -1.08 -0.09
N LEU A 82 16.89 -1.21 0.67
CA LEU A 82 16.34 -2.47 1.17
C LEU A 82 14.93 -2.62 0.61
N GLU A 83 14.61 -3.76 0.03
CA GLU A 83 13.28 -4.03 -0.52
C GLU A 83 12.89 -5.48 -0.31
N SER A 84 11.63 -5.75 0.04
CA SER A 84 11.11 -7.11 0.12
C SER A 84 11.31 -7.86 -1.19
N LYS A 85 11.76 -9.11 -1.10
CA LYS A 85 11.82 -10.00 -2.26
C LYS A 85 10.42 -10.16 -2.86
N PRO A 86 10.25 -10.12 -4.19
CA PRO A 86 8.93 -10.29 -4.82
C PRO A 86 8.25 -11.62 -4.47
N THR A 87 9.05 -12.65 -4.15
CA THR A 87 8.61 -14.00 -3.76
C THR A 87 8.34 -14.15 -2.27
N PHE A 88 8.73 -13.18 -1.43
CA PHE A 88 8.54 -13.29 0.01
C PHE A 88 7.05 -13.21 0.37
N ARG A 89 6.57 -14.24 1.08
CA ARG A 89 5.24 -14.30 1.69
C ARG A 89 5.42 -14.80 3.12
N PRO A 90 5.01 -14.05 4.14
CA PRO A 90 5.06 -14.54 5.52
C PRO A 90 4.10 -15.72 5.70
N THR A 91 4.48 -16.67 6.56
CA THR A 91 3.66 -17.87 6.84
C THR A 91 2.28 -17.51 7.41
N SER A 92 2.20 -16.42 8.19
CA SER A 92 0.96 -15.92 8.74
C SER A 92 0.58 -14.58 8.09
N PRO A 93 -0.49 -14.53 7.28
CA PRO A 93 -0.99 -13.27 6.73
C PRO A 93 -1.70 -12.42 7.80
N LEU A 94 -1.80 -11.11 7.55
CA LEU A 94 -2.62 -10.19 8.32
C LEU A 94 -4.07 -10.27 7.86
N THR A 95 -4.96 -10.68 8.75
CA THR A 95 -6.40 -10.45 8.55
C THR A 95 -6.75 -9.00 8.90
N ILE A 96 -7.42 -8.30 7.99
CA ILE A 96 -7.96 -6.94 8.14
C ILE A 96 -9.47 -6.96 7.91
N TYR A 97 -10.17 -6.04 8.57
CA TYR A 97 -11.64 -5.94 8.53
C TYR A 97 -12.07 -4.58 7.98
N PRO A 98 -13.23 -4.50 7.30
CA PRO A 98 -13.71 -3.26 6.70
C PRO A 98 -13.86 -2.12 7.70
N GLY A 99 -13.38 -0.94 7.34
CA GLY A 99 -13.47 0.26 8.17
C GLY A 99 -12.65 0.22 9.46
N GLN A 100 -11.92 -0.87 9.73
CA GLN A 100 -11.10 -1.03 10.93
C GLN A 100 -9.63 -0.80 10.60
N ALA A 101 -9.02 0.18 11.28
CA ALA A 101 -7.60 0.44 11.18
C ALA A 101 -6.82 -0.59 12.02
N LYS A 102 -5.91 -1.33 11.38
CA LYS A 102 -4.99 -2.26 12.04
C LYS A 102 -3.60 -1.64 12.11
N VAL A 103 -3.07 -1.46 13.31
CA VAL A 103 -1.73 -0.93 13.54
C VAL A 103 -0.74 -2.08 13.64
N ILE A 104 0.33 -2.01 12.86
CA ILE A 104 1.42 -2.99 12.80
C ILE A 104 2.69 -2.30 13.27
N LYS A 105 3.35 -2.86 14.29
CA LYS A 105 4.53 -2.26 14.92
C LYS A 105 5.39 -3.28 15.66
N GLY A 106 6.61 -2.90 16.02
CA GLY A 106 7.50 -3.72 16.84
C GLY A 106 7.66 -5.12 16.28
N SER A 107 7.42 -6.14 17.10
CA SER A 107 7.59 -7.55 16.74
C SER A 107 6.76 -7.99 15.54
N ASP A 108 5.63 -7.34 15.24
CA ASP A 108 4.81 -7.66 14.06
C ASP A 108 5.55 -7.39 12.74
N LEU A 109 6.52 -6.49 12.77
CA LEU A 109 7.34 -6.13 11.62
C LEU A 109 8.57 -7.03 11.45
N SER A 110 8.94 -7.83 12.45
CA SER A 110 10.21 -8.58 12.49
C SER A 110 10.45 -9.44 11.25
N VAL A 111 9.45 -10.21 10.82
CA VAL A 111 9.55 -11.09 9.64
C VAL A 111 9.78 -10.32 8.34
N TYR A 112 9.30 -9.08 8.27
CA TYR A 112 9.46 -8.22 7.09
C TYR A 112 10.85 -7.58 7.03
N PHE A 113 11.55 -7.47 8.16
CA PHE A 113 12.91 -6.92 8.27
C PHE A 113 14.01 -7.98 8.34
N ASP A 114 13.67 -9.27 8.23
CA ASP A 114 14.65 -10.35 8.09
C ASP A 114 15.40 -10.23 6.75
N PHE A 115 16.73 -10.09 6.80
CA PHE A 115 17.57 -9.94 5.62
C PHE A 115 17.46 -11.11 4.62
N ASN A 116 17.09 -12.30 5.06
CA ASN A 116 16.82 -13.44 4.16
C ASN A 116 15.64 -13.18 3.23
N ASN A 117 14.72 -12.28 3.61
CA ASN A 117 13.52 -11.91 2.87
C ASN A 117 13.70 -10.61 2.06
N LEU A 118 14.89 -10.01 2.09
CA LEU A 118 15.17 -8.70 1.50
C LEU A 118 16.20 -8.78 0.38
N ASN A 119 16.05 -7.89 -0.60
CA ASN A 119 17.10 -7.53 -1.54
C ASN A 119 17.83 -6.31 -0.98
N LEU A 120 19.14 -6.43 -0.83
CA LEU A 120 20.03 -5.39 -0.36
C LEU A 120 20.87 -4.87 -1.53
N THR A 121 20.88 -3.56 -1.75
CA THR A 121 21.70 -2.94 -2.79
C THR A 121 22.39 -1.70 -2.25
N GLY A 122 23.62 -1.44 -2.73
CA GLY A 122 24.40 -0.24 -2.38
C GLY A 122 25.37 -0.42 -1.21
N ILE A 123 25.56 -1.65 -0.73
CA ILE A 123 26.68 -2.02 0.14
C ILE A 123 27.70 -2.72 -0.77
N THR A 124 28.68 -1.96 -1.26
CA THR A 124 29.83 -2.44 -2.04
C THR A 124 31.11 -2.20 -1.27
#